data_AF-X0TUP8-F1
#
_entry.id   AF-X0TUP8-F1
#
_cell.length_a   1.000
_cell.length_b   1.000
_cell.length_c   1.000
_cell.angle_alpha   90.00
_cell.angle_beta   90.00
_cell.angle_gamma   90.00
#
_symmetry.space_group_name_H-M   'P 1'
#
loop_
_entity.id
_entity.type
_entity.pdbx_description
1 polymer ?
#
loop_
_entity_poly.entity_id
_entity_poly.type
_entity_poly.pdbx_seq_one_letter_code
_entity_poly.pdbx_strand_id
1 'polypeptide(L)' 'MLEKKKLQKISGISTEELLNKLENSDFQLVDVRPMEAYNGWKLKNEIRGGHIKGARSVPFKWLNYIDWIEIV' A
#
# COMPACT_ATOMS: atom_id res chain seq x y z
N MET A 1 -3.23 -12.29 30.04
CA MET A 1 -2.54 -13.04 28.97
C MET A 1 -2.92 -12.40 27.65
N LEU A 2 -2.04 -11.61 27.03
CA LEU A 2 -2.24 -11.22 25.63
C LEU A 2 -1.81 -12.41 24.77
N GLU A 3 -2.74 -12.98 24.01
CA GLU A 3 -2.40 -13.91 22.94
C GLU A 3 -1.44 -13.20 21.98
N LYS A 4 -0.20 -13.72 21.90
CA LYS A 4 0.72 -13.32 20.83
C LYS A 4 0.12 -13.80 19.52
N LYS A 5 -0.60 -12.92 18.82
CA LYS A 5 -1.05 -13.13 17.44
C LYS A 5 0.17 -13.58 16.64
N LYS A 6 0.14 -14.82 16.15
CA LYS A 6 1.23 -15.41 15.37
C LYS A 6 1.48 -14.49 14.18
N LEU A 7 2.63 -13.81 14.14
CA LEU A 7 3.03 -12.98 13.01
C LEU A 7 3.02 -13.87 11.77
N GLN A 8 2.05 -13.65 10.88
CA GLN A 8 2.03 -14.33 9.60
C GLN A 8 3.30 -13.92 8.84
N LYS A 9 3.99 -14.92 8.30
CA LYS A 9 5.18 -14.69 7.49
C LYS A 9 4.78 -13.85 6.29
N ILE A 10 5.35 -12.65 6.18
CA ILE A 10 5.17 -11.81 5.01
C ILE A 10 5.97 -12.46 3.87
N SER A 11 5.27 -12.88 2.82
CA SER A 11 5.87 -13.36 1.58
C SER A 11 5.97 -12.23 0.57
N GLY A 12 7.09 -12.15 -0.15
CA GLY A 12 7.20 -11.30 -1.32
C GLY A 12 6.37 -11.83 -2.49
N ILE A 13 6.16 -10.97 -3.49
CA ILE A 13 5.60 -11.31 -4.80
C ILE A 13 6.60 -10.84 -5.86
N SER A 14 6.76 -11.59 -6.95
CA SER A 14 7.61 -11.14 -8.06
C SER A 14 6.91 -10.07 -8.91
N THR A 15 7.68 -9.31 -9.70
CA THR A 15 7.09 -8.32 -10.63
C THR A 15 6.18 -8.98 -11.65
N GLU A 16 6.55 -10.16 -12.17
CA GLU A 16 5.76 -10.91 -13.14
C GLU A 16 4.45 -11.42 -12.53
N GLU A 17 4.51 -11.99 -11.33
CA GLU A 17 3.32 -12.41 -10.59
C GLU A 17 2.39 -11.24 -10.30
N LEU A 18 2.93 -10.07 -9.96
CA LEU A 18 2.15 -8.87 -9.74
C LEU A 18 1.44 -8.41 -11.02
N LEU A 19 2.15 -8.38 -12.16
CA LEU A 19 1.58 -8.02 -13.45
C LEU A 19 0.39 -8.92 -13.82
N ASN A 20 0.53 -10.23 -13.61
CA ASN A 20 -0.53 -11.21 -13.87
C ASN A 20 -1.76 -11.07 -12.96
N LYS A 21 -1.63 -10.34 -11.84
CA LYS A 21 -2.73 -10.11 -10.89
C LYS A 21 -3.39 -8.74 -11.01
N LEU A 22 -2.87 -7.82 -11.83
CA LEU A 22 -3.40 -6.44 -11.91
C LEU A 22 -4.86 -6.36 -12.38
N GLU A 23 -5.33 -7.35 -13.13
CA GLU A 23 -6.72 -7.41 -13.62
C GLU A 23 -7.64 -8.28 -12.74
N ASN A 24 -7.10 -8.92 -11.70
CA ASN A 24 -7.87 -9.78 -10.81
C ASN A 24 -8.62 -8.93 -9.76
N SER A 25 -9.95 -8.97 -9.77
CA SER A 25 -10.81 -8.21 -8.83
C SER A 25 -10.62 -8.59 -7.36
N ASP A 26 -10.18 -9.82 -7.10
CA ASP A 26 -9.93 -10.33 -5.75
C ASP A 26 -8.54 -9.94 -5.24
N PHE A 27 -7.71 -9.33 -6.10
CA PHE A 27 -6.39 -8.83 -5.75
C PHE A 27 -6.40 -7.32 -5.55
N GLN A 28 -6.05 -6.89 -4.34
CA GLN A 28 -5.94 -5.47 -4.01
C GLN A 28 -4.48 -5.06 -3.84
N LEU A 29 -4.08 -4.01 -4.56
CA LEU A 29 -2.77 -3.39 -4.43
C LEU A 29 -2.89 -2.11 -3.61
N VAL A 30 -1.99 -1.93 -2.64
CA VAL A 30 -1.98 -0.76 -1.75
C VAL A 30 -0.61 -0.09 -1.79
N ASP A 31 -0.60 1.21 -2.05
CA ASP A 31 0.58 2.07 -1.94
C ASP A 31 0.59 2.74 -0.57
N VAL A 32 1.63 2.45 0.21
CA VAL A 32 1.79 2.92 1.59
C VAL A 32 2.67 4.17 1.70
N ARG A 33 3.14 4.72 0.57
CA ARG A 33 3.94 5.95 0.54
C ARG A 33 3.09 7.20 0.87
N PRO A 34 3.71 8.38 1.06
CA PRO A 34 2.98 9.64 1.16
C PRO A 34 2.09 9.89 -0.05
N MET A 35 0.98 10.59 0.18
CA MET A 35 -0.03 10.90 -0.85
C MET A 35 0.57 11.66 -2.04
N GLU A 36 1.58 12.49 -1.78
CA GLU A 36 2.32 13.25 -2.78
C GLU A 36 3.03 12.31 -3.77
N ALA A 37 3.72 11.27 -3.27
CA ALA A 37 4.39 10.29 -4.11
C ALA A 37 3.39 9.47 -4.95
N TYR A 38 2.28 9.08 -4.34
CA TYR A 38 1.18 8.42 -5.03
C TYR A 38 0.62 9.31 -6.16
N ASN A 39 0.44 10.60 -5.91
CA ASN A 39 -0.11 11.57 -6.87
C ASN A 39 0.87 12.01 -7.98
N GLY A 40 2.11 11.50 -8.00
CA GLY A 40 3.05 11.79 -9.09
C GLY A 40 4.35 12.49 -8.68
N TRP A 41 4.45 12.96 -7.43
CA TRP A 41 5.60 13.75 -7.00
C TRP A 41 6.82 12.86 -6.83
N LYS A 42 7.95 13.29 -7.42
CA LYS A 42 9.21 12.54 -7.43
C LYS A 42 10.01 12.81 -6.15
N LEU A 43 9.55 12.28 -5.02
CA LEU A 43 10.12 12.60 -3.70
C LEU A 43 11.54 12.06 -3.49
N LYS A 44 11.98 11.12 -4.32
CA LYS A 44 13.31 10.49 -4.23
C LYS A 44 14.05 10.53 -5.57
N ASN A 45 13.77 11.55 -6.39
CA ASN A 45 14.35 11.73 -7.72
C ASN A 45 14.13 10.54 -8.68
N GLU A 46 13.04 9.79 -8.49
CA GLU A 46 12.66 8.73 -9.41
C GLU A 46 12.34 9.29 -10.81
N ILE A 47 12.76 8.57 -11.86
CA ILE A 47 12.58 9.03 -13.25
C ILE A 47 11.10 9.19 -13.59
N ARG A 48 10.25 8.29 -13.08
CA ARG A 48 8.79 8.30 -13.24
C ARG A 48 8.11 8.22 -11.87
N GLY A 49 7.35 9.27 -11.54
CA GLY A 49 6.54 9.31 -10.33
C GLY A 49 5.20 8.58 -10.50
N GLY A 50 4.33 8.72 -9.50
CA GLY A 50 3.01 8.11 -9.49
C GLY A 50 3.05 6.74 -8.82
N HIS A 51 2.06 5.91 -9.10
CA HIS A 51 1.86 4.60 -8.48
C HIS A 51 1.67 3.50 -9.53
N ILE A 52 1.73 2.24 -9.08
CA ILE A 52 1.39 1.09 -9.93
C ILE A 52 -0.11 1.18 -10.27
N LYS A 53 -0.46 1.00 -11.55
CA LYS A 53 -1.85 1.07 -12.04
C LYS A 53 -2.78 0.19 -11.18
N GLY A 54 -3.88 0.76 -10.70
CA GLY A 54 -4.88 0.06 -9.88
C GLY A 54 -4.58 0.02 -8.39
N ALA A 55 -3.42 0.51 -7.93
CA ALA A 55 -3.13 0.63 -6.50
C ALA A 55 -4.06 1.65 -5.83
N ARG A 56 -4.46 1.37 -4.58
CA ARG A 56 -5.15 2.32 -3.69
C ARG A 56 -4.14 2.99 -2.75
N SER A 57 -4.35 4.25 -2.40
CA SER A 57 -3.49 4.95 -1.44
C SER A 57 -3.94 4.68 0.00
N VAL A 58 -3.05 4.11 0.83
CA VAL A 58 -3.21 4.02 2.29
C VAL A 58 -1.88 4.38 2.94
N PRO A 59 -1.55 5.68 3.04
CA PRO A 59 -0.26 6.14 3.54
C PRO A 59 0.04 5.56 4.93
N PHE A 60 1.23 4.99 5.11
CA PHE A 60 1.65 4.41 6.38
C PHE A 60 1.53 5.39 7.56
N LYS A 61 1.74 6.68 7.30
CA LYS A 61 1.59 7.75 8.31
C LYS A 61 0.19 7.76 8.95
N TRP A 62 -0.84 7.31 8.26
CA TRP A 62 -2.21 7.25 8.77
C TRP A 62 -2.38 6.29 9.95
N LEU A 63 -1.54 5.26 10.07
CA LEU A 63 -1.55 4.36 11.24
C LEU A 63 -1.22 5.09 12.56
N ASN A 64 -0.64 6.28 12.50
CA ASN A 64 -0.37 7.11 13.67
C ASN A 64 -1.57 8.01 14.06
N TYR A 65 -2.59 8.10 13.22
CA TYR A 65 -3.82 8.84 13.48
C TYR A 65 -4.84 7.81 13.99
N ILE A 66 -4.80 7.58 15.31
CA ILE A 66 -5.42 6.43 15.98
C ILE A 66 -6.96 6.39 15.90
N ASP A 67 -7.63 7.43 15.39
CA ASP A 67 -9.09 7.51 15.41
C ASP A 67 -9.68 7.72 14.01
N TRP A 68 -9.90 6.61 13.30
CA TRP A 68 -10.79 6.55 12.12
C TRP A 68 -12.23 6.13 12.47
N ILE A 69 -12.57 6.07 13.76
CA ILE A 69 -13.92 5.69 14.24
C ILE A 69 -14.88 6.88 14.35
N GLU A 70 -14.41 8.14 14.36
CA GLU A 70 -15.29 9.32 14.60
C GLU A 70 -15.55 10.22 13.39
N ILE A 71 -15.26 9.80 12.15
CA ILE A 71 -15.61 10.60 10.96
C ILE A 71 -16.53 9.79 10.05
N VAL A 72 -17.80 9.70 10.46
CA VAL A 72 -18.98 9.37 9.64
C VAL A 72 -19.90 10.59 9.56
#